data_AF-A0A1H1JW41-F1
#
_entry.id   AF-A0A1H1JW41-F1
#
_cell.length_a   1.000
_cell.length_b   1.000
_cell.length_c   1.000
_cell.angle_alpha   90.00
_cell.angle_beta   90.00
_cell.angle_gamma   90.00
#
_symmetry.space_group_name_H-M   'P 1'
#
loop_
_entity.id
_entity.type
_entity.pdbx_description
1 polymer ?
#
loop_
_entity_poly.entity_id
_entity_poly.type
_entity_poly.pdbx_seq_one_letter_code
_entity_poly.pdbx_strand_id
1 'polypeptide(L)'
;MQKSPRTRAFDQFESVAISLYDGGVLSPAVLERVIRGFASIDVEWTRVPKRQAVDGHSLHEIIARTMLSREVPGDSASESFRTVIEHILGAPIPAGAAKPGARKAEGPRQGRRSATKADDVSDIADELVGQLARSARQDKRRRDEKPSKRPSTSAFNPFSTAALPRSHRT
;
A
#
# COMPACT_ATOMS: atom_id res chain seq x y z
N MET A 1 34.72 6.89 15.02
CA MET A 1 33.37 7.43 15.33
C MET A 1 32.40 6.26 15.42
N GLN A 2 31.83 5.99 16.60
CA GLN A 2 30.85 4.90 16.76
C GLN A 2 29.47 5.37 16.27
N LYS A 3 28.90 4.70 15.25
CA LYS A 3 27.49 4.91 14.85
C LYS A 3 26.56 4.44 15.96
N SER A 4 25.55 5.25 16.29
CA SER A 4 24.49 4.93 17.25
C SER A 4 23.81 3.59 16.94
N PRO A 5 23.37 2.83 17.95
CA PRO A 5 22.77 1.50 17.75
C PRO A 5 21.55 1.52 16.81
N ARG A 6 20.69 2.53 16.93
CA ARG A 6 19.53 2.75 16.04
C ARG A 6 19.92 2.91 14.57
N THR A 7 20.99 3.67 14.33
CA THR A 7 21.55 3.93 13.00
C THR A 7 22.12 2.64 12.39
N ARG A 8 22.75 1.78 13.20
CA ARG A 8 23.22 0.46 12.74
C ARG A 8 22.06 -0.48 12.40
N ALA A 9 20.99 -0.45 13.19
CA ALA A 9 19.80 -1.27 12.93
C ALA A 9 19.11 -0.88 11.61
N PHE A 10 19.04 0.43 11.30
CA PHE A 10 18.56 0.90 9.99
C PHE A 10 19.47 0.45 8.84
N ASP A 11 20.81 0.57 8.99
CA ASP A 11 21.76 0.10 7.97
C ASP A 11 21.60 -1.42 7.70
N GLN A 12 21.31 -2.20 8.76
CA GLN A 12 21.08 -3.64 8.65
C GLN A 12 19.74 -3.95 7.97
N PHE A 13 18.67 -3.27 8.37
CA PHE A 13 17.36 -3.39 7.73
C PHE A 13 17.45 -3.06 6.24
N GLU A 14 18.08 -1.95 5.89
CA GLU A 14 18.32 -1.50 4.52
C GLU A 14 19.04 -2.59 3.71
N SER A 15 20.13 -3.14 4.24
CA SER A 15 20.87 -4.21 3.57
C SER A 15 20.01 -5.46 3.35
N VAL A 16 19.23 -5.89 4.34
CA VAL A 16 18.39 -7.09 4.24
C VAL A 16 17.27 -6.88 3.23
N ALA A 17 16.57 -5.75 3.30
CA ALA A 17 15.47 -5.45 2.39
C ALA A 17 15.94 -5.38 0.93
N ILE A 18 17.07 -4.72 0.66
CA ILE A 18 17.66 -4.64 -0.68
C ILE A 18 18.10 -6.02 -1.18
N SER A 19 18.79 -6.82 -0.37
CA SER A 19 19.20 -8.17 -0.79
C SER A 19 18.02 -9.10 -1.08
N LEU A 20 16.91 -8.98 -0.34
CA LEU A 20 15.69 -9.72 -0.62
C LEU A 20 15.01 -9.26 -1.92
N TYR A 21 15.07 -7.95 -2.19
CA TYR A 21 14.55 -7.36 -3.42
C TYR A 21 15.34 -7.81 -4.64
N ASP A 22 16.66 -7.67 -4.60
CA ASP A 22 17.57 -8.12 -5.66
C ASP A 22 17.49 -9.63 -5.88
N GLY A 23 17.22 -10.40 -4.81
CA GLY A 23 16.98 -11.84 -4.87
C GLY A 23 15.60 -12.23 -5.41
N GLY A 24 14.71 -11.28 -5.72
CA GLY A 24 13.35 -11.54 -6.23
C GLY A 24 12.41 -12.21 -5.23
N VAL A 25 12.76 -12.23 -3.93
CA VAL A 25 11.97 -12.89 -2.87
C VAL A 25 11.21 -11.90 -1.99
N LEU A 26 11.39 -10.59 -2.21
CA LEU A 26 10.70 -9.54 -1.46
C LEU A 26 9.24 -9.42 -1.92
N SER A 27 8.36 -10.13 -1.23
CA SER A 27 6.90 -9.95 -1.32
C SER A 27 6.38 -9.06 -0.20
N PRO A 28 5.15 -8.50 -0.31
CA PRO A 28 4.56 -7.67 0.74
C PRO A 28 4.57 -8.34 2.13
N ALA A 29 4.20 -9.63 2.19
CA ALA A 29 4.17 -10.38 3.44
C ALA A 29 5.57 -10.59 4.05
N VAL A 30 6.59 -10.80 3.21
CA VAL A 30 7.98 -10.92 3.67
C VAL A 30 8.44 -9.58 4.25
N LEU A 31 8.18 -8.49 3.54
CA LEU A 31 8.56 -7.15 3.97
C LEU A 31 7.93 -6.78 5.32
N GLU A 32 6.64 -7.05 5.52
CA GLU A 32 5.97 -6.85 6.81
C GLU A 32 6.65 -7.62 7.95
N ARG A 33 6.99 -8.90 7.72
CA ARG A 33 7.65 -9.72 8.72
C ARG A 33 9.04 -9.20 9.06
N VAL A 34 9.79 -8.74 8.06
CA VAL A 34 11.10 -8.11 8.27
C VAL A 34 10.92 -6.84 9.10
N ILE A 35 10.03 -5.92 8.71
CA ILE A 35 9.78 -4.67 9.45
C ILE A 35 9.39 -4.96 10.91
N ARG A 36 8.47 -5.89 11.14
CA ARG A 36 8.05 -6.30 12.49
C ARG A 36 9.21 -6.92 13.30
N GLY A 37 10.10 -7.66 12.65
CA GLY A 37 11.30 -8.20 13.31
C GLY A 37 12.24 -7.10 13.82
N PHE A 38 12.35 -6.00 13.08
CA PHE A 38 13.15 -4.84 13.45
C PHE A 38 12.44 -3.85 14.39
N ALA A 39 11.12 -4.00 14.62
CA ALA A 39 10.35 -3.13 15.50
C ALA A 39 10.89 -3.09 16.95
N SER A 40 11.50 -4.18 17.40
CA SER A 40 12.04 -4.32 18.76
C SER A 40 13.33 -3.51 19.02
N ILE A 41 13.98 -2.97 17.97
CA ILE A 41 15.33 -2.39 18.04
C ILE A 41 15.32 -0.86 17.86
N ASP A 42 14.14 -0.22 17.94
CA ASP A 42 13.97 1.25 17.88
C ASP A 42 14.74 1.90 16.70
N VAL A 43 14.40 1.43 15.50
CA VAL A 43 15.06 1.82 14.25
C VAL A 43 14.69 3.26 13.88
N GLU A 44 15.69 4.03 13.40
CA GLU A 44 15.48 5.38 12.89
C GLU A 44 14.91 5.35 11.46
N TRP A 45 13.60 5.17 11.34
CA TRP A 45 12.92 5.03 10.04
C TRP A 45 12.94 6.31 9.19
N THR A 46 13.12 7.49 9.77
CA THR A 46 13.14 8.77 9.03
C THR A 46 14.43 9.01 8.22
N ARG A 47 15.41 8.11 8.35
CA ARG A 47 16.74 8.29 7.79
C ARG A 47 16.75 8.11 6.28
N VAL A 48 17.56 8.92 5.59
CA VAL A 48 17.76 8.81 4.15
C VAL A 48 18.54 7.52 3.82
N PRO A 49 18.03 6.67 2.92
CA PRO A 49 18.71 5.45 2.49
C PRO A 49 20.01 5.80 1.75
N LYS A 50 21.04 4.99 2.00
CA LYS A 50 22.38 5.15 1.41
C LYS A 50 22.67 4.12 0.34
N ARG A 51 21.97 2.99 0.37
CA ARG A 51 22.15 1.90 -0.58
C ARG A 51 21.04 1.95 -1.63
N GLN A 52 21.37 1.40 -2.79
CA GLN A 52 20.46 1.23 -3.91
C GLN A 52 20.50 -0.24 -4.33
N ALA A 53 19.38 -0.73 -4.85
CA ALA A 53 19.29 -2.04 -5.49
C ALA A 53 20.03 -2.08 -6.83
N VAL A 54 20.13 -3.26 -7.43
CA VAL A 54 20.82 -3.47 -8.72
C VAL A 54 20.19 -2.66 -9.86
N ASP A 55 18.90 -2.37 -9.78
CA ASP A 55 18.16 -1.54 -10.73
C ASP A 55 18.18 -0.03 -10.40
N GLY A 56 18.93 0.37 -9.37
CA GLY A 56 19.07 1.76 -8.95
C GLY A 56 17.97 2.26 -8.02
N HIS A 57 17.01 1.41 -7.62
CA HIS A 57 15.95 1.84 -6.71
C HIS A 57 16.46 2.00 -5.27
N SER A 58 16.02 3.09 -4.61
CA SER A 58 16.29 3.29 -3.20
C SER A 58 15.38 2.43 -2.32
N LEU A 59 15.75 2.19 -1.07
CA LEU A 59 14.93 1.44 -0.11
C LEU A 59 13.49 1.96 -0.02
N HIS A 60 13.30 3.28 -0.02
CA HIS A 60 11.98 3.90 0.06
C HIS A 60 11.13 3.56 -1.18
N GLU A 61 11.74 3.60 -2.37
CA GLU A 61 11.07 3.25 -3.63
C GLU A 61 10.72 1.76 -3.69
N ILE A 62 11.64 0.89 -3.28
CA ILE A 62 11.42 -0.56 -3.21
C ILE A 62 10.21 -0.85 -2.35
N ILE A 63 10.17 -0.32 -1.13
CA ILE A 63 9.08 -0.56 -0.17
C ILE A 63 7.76 0.02 -0.68
N ALA A 64 7.78 1.24 -1.23
CA ALA A 64 6.60 1.86 -1.78
C ALA A 64 6.03 1.05 -2.97
N ARG A 65 6.89 0.56 -3.87
CA ARG A 65 6.48 -0.29 -5.00
C ARG A 65 5.95 -1.64 -4.54
N THR A 66 6.62 -2.28 -3.58
CA THR A 66 6.20 -3.58 -3.07
C THR A 66 4.84 -3.49 -2.36
N MET A 67 4.60 -2.45 -1.55
CA MET A 67 3.39 -2.37 -0.71
C MET A 67 2.22 -1.64 -1.36
N LEU A 68 2.46 -0.67 -2.24
CA LEU A 68 1.41 0.21 -2.76
C LEU A 68 1.01 -0.08 -4.21
N SER A 69 1.65 -1.05 -4.88
CA SER A 69 1.33 -1.52 -6.25
C SER A 69 1.14 -0.41 -7.30
N ARG A 70 1.66 0.79 -7.03
CA ARG A 70 1.54 1.97 -7.88
C ARG A 70 2.94 2.44 -8.21
N GLU A 71 3.15 2.93 -9.43
CA GLU A 71 4.34 3.71 -9.73
C GLU A 71 4.34 4.94 -8.84
N VAL A 72 5.21 4.93 -7.83
CA VAL A 72 5.40 6.04 -6.91
C VAL A 72 6.53 6.91 -7.47
N PRO A 73 6.27 8.17 -7.82
CA PRO A 73 7.32 9.11 -8.19
C PRO A 73 8.36 9.23 -7.06
N GLY A 74 9.64 9.31 -7.39
CA GLY A 74 10.75 9.29 -6.43
C GLY A 74 10.60 10.28 -5.27
N ASP A 75 10.04 11.48 -5.52
CA ASP A 75 9.82 12.50 -4.50
C ASP A 75 8.79 12.10 -3.43
N SER A 76 7.81 11.28 -3.81
CA SER A 76 6.74 10.78 -2.92
C SER A 76 7.06 9.42 -2.27
N ALA A 77 8.18 8.79 -2.65
CA ALA A 77 8.58 7.48 -2.13
C ALA A 77 8.89 7.53 -0.63
N SER A 78 9.50 8.61 -0.16
CA SER A 78 9.82 8.79 1.26
C SER A 78 8.59 8.95 2.15
N GLU A 79 7.55 9.64 1.65
CA GLU A 79 6.26 9.77 2.36
C GLU A 79 5.50 8.45 2.36
N SER A 80 5.44 7.80 1.19
CA SER A 80 4.83 6.49 1.02
C SER A 80 5.45 5.44 1.95
N PHE A 81 6.79 5.45 2.05
CA PHE A 81 7.52 4.62 2.99
C PHE A 81 7.09 4.87 4.44
N ARG A 82 7.03 6.13 4.89
CA ARG A 82 6.61 6.45 6.27
C ARG A 82 5.21 5.91 6.56
N THR A 83 4.25 6.16 5.67
CA THR A 83 2.88 5.67 5.80
C THR A 83 2.83 4.15 5.93
N VAL A 84 3.63 3.43 5.15
CA VAL A 84 3.74 1.96 5.22
C VAL A 84 4.32 1.51 6.57
N ILE A 85 5.42 2.12 7.02
CA ILE A 85 6.02 1.75 8.31
C ILE A 85 5.07 2.05 9.47
N GLU A 86 4.40 3.21 9.46
CA GLU A 86 3.40 3.56 10.47
C GLU A 86 2.25 2.56 10.50
N HIS A 87 1.74 2.17 9.33
CA HIS A 87 0.69 1.17 9.21
C HIS A 87 1.11 -0.19 9.80
N ILE A 88 2.33 -0.64 9.51
CA ILE A 88 2.82 -1.95 9.95
C ILE A 88 3.16 -1.98 11.44
N LEU A 89 3.74 -0.90 11.97
CA LEU A 89 4.15 -0.79 13.36
C LEU A 89 3.00 -0.34 14.28
N GLY A 90 1.91 0.19 13.73
CA GLY A 90 0.78 0.72 14.50
C GLY A 90 1.14 1.94 15.33
N ALA A 91 2.24 2.62 15.00
CA ALA A 91 2.78 3.75 15.74
C ALA A 91 3.14 4.89 14.77
N PRO A 92 2.72 6.14 15.03
CA PRO A 92 3.06 7.27 14.18
C PRO A 92 4.56 7.58 14.27
N ILE A 93 5.22 7.76 13.13
CA ILE A 93 6.62 8.20 13.07
C ILE A 93 6.57 9.73 13.08
N PRO A 94 7.18 10.40 14.07
CA PRO A 94 7.17 11.86 14.09
C PRO A 94 7.87 12.40 12.85
N ALA A 95 7.11 13.09 12.00
CA ALA A 95 7.66 13.84 10.88
C ALA A 95 8.62 14.89 11.44
N GLY A 96 9.92 14.69 11.24
CA GLY A 96 10.96 15.62 11.67
C GLY A 96 10.68 17.03 11.15
N ALA A 97 10.77 18.01 12.05
CA ALA A 97 10.38 19.41 11.88
C ALA A 97 10.89 20.06 10.58
N ALA A 98 10.02 20.15 9.58
CA ALA A 98 10.01 21.26 8.63
C ALA A 98 9.07 22.34 9.21
N LYS A 99 9.56 23.58 9.30
CA LYS A 99 8.95 24.70 10.02
C LYS A 99 7.47 24.95 9.68
N PRO A 100 6.63 25.33 10.67
CA PRO A 100 5.27 25.81 10.44
C PRO A 100 5.30 27.29 10.03
N GLY A 101 4.99 27.57 8.76
CA GLY A 101 4.80 28.92 8.22
C GLY A 101 3.34 29.32 8.27
N ALA A 102 3.02 30.22 9.20
CA ALA A 102 1.70 30.72 9.58
C ALA A 102 0.79 31.21 8.44
N ARG A 103 -0.53 30.99 8.61
CA ARG A 103 -1.51 32.09 8.63
C ARG A 103 -2.60 31.84 9.68
N LYS A 104 -2.60 32.69 10.72
CA LYS A 104 -3.70 32.90 11.66
C LYS A 104 -4.28 34.29 11.40
N ALA A 105 -5.60 34.41 11.59
CA ALA A 105 -6.42 35.61 11.83
C ALA A 105 -7.06 36.38 10.64
N GLU A 106 -8.40 36.23 10.59
CA GLU A 106 -9.46 37.25 10.54
C GLU A 106 -9.81 38.07 9.29
N GLY A 107 -11.02 37.79 8.77
CA GLY A 107 -12.05 38.76 8.34
C GLY A 107 -12.06 39.15 6.86
N PRO A 108 -13.25 39.26 6.19
CA PRO A 108 -14.32 40.12 6.69
C PRO A 108 -15.78 39.58 6.57
N ARG A 109 -16.54 39.95 7.61
CA ARG A 109 -17.91 40.53 7.59
C ARG A 109 -19.12 39.68 7.12
N GLN A 110 -19.97 39.46 8.12
CA GLN A 110 -21.39 39.10 8.08
C GLN A 110 -22.27 39.98 7.18
N GLY A 111 -23.32 39.33 6.66
CA GLY A 111 -24.69 39.82 6.54
C GLY A 111 -25.53 38.70 5.90
N ARG A 112 -26.60 38.12 6.47
CA ARG A 112 -27.53 38.48 7.54
C ARG A 112 -28.29 37.20 7.96
N ARG A 113 -28.49 37.04 9.29
CA ARG A 113 -29.65 36.40 9.99
C ARG A 113 -29.86 34.88 9.77
N SER A 114 -30.11 34.00 10.74
CA SER A 114 -30.27 34.04 12.21
C SER A 114 -30.68 32.61 12.65
N ALA A 115 -30.14 32.10 13.77
CA ALA A 115 -30.63 30.94 14.57
C ALA A 115 -30.61 29.57 13.84
N THR A 116 -30.26 28.41 14.41
CA THR A 116 -30.41 27.85 15.76
C THR A 116 -29.63 26.52 15.81
N LYS A 117 -29.11 26.18 17.00
CA LYS A 117 -28.83 24.83 17.55
C LYS A 117 -27.77 23.92 16.89
N ALA A 118 -26.79 23.60 17.74
CA ALA A 118 -25.96 22.41 17.68
C ALA A 118 -26.81 21.16 17.90
N ASP A 119 -26.74 20.20 16.97
CA ASP A 119 -27.01 18.76 17.12
C ASP A 119 -26.96 18.18 15.69
N ASP A 120 -25.78 17.78 15.19
CA ASP A 120 -25.69 17.27 13.79
C ASP A 120 -24.48 16.35 13.56
N VAL A 121 -24.22 15.43 14.51
CA VAL A 121 -23.22 14.35 14.32
C VAL A 121 -23.78 12.96 14.58
N SER A 122 -24.92 12.85 15.25
CA SER A 122 -25.62 11.58 15.42
C SER A 122 -26.43 11.21 14.17
N ASP A 123 -27.01 12.19 13.49
CA ASP A 123 -27.88 11.95 12.33
C ASP A 123 -27.12 11.43 11.10
N ILE A 124 -25.84 11.81 10.94
CA ILE A 124 -24.99 11.33 9.84
C ILE A 124 -24.66 9.84 10.00
N ALA A 125 -24.46 9.39 11.25
CA ALA A 125 -24.20 7.98 11.53
C ALA A 125 -25.45 7.12 11.29
N ASP A 126 -26.63 7.59 11.71
CA ASP A 126 -27.90 6.92 11.46
C ASP A 126 -28.28 6.92 9.96
N GLU A 127 -27.91 7.97 9.20
CA GLU A 127 -28.08 7.99 7.74
C GLU A 127 -27.18 6.96 7.04
N LEU A 128 -25.91 6.83 7.45
CA LEU A 128 -24.99 5.83 6.90
C LEU A 128 -25.42 4.39 7.20
N VAL A 129 -25.92 4.12 8.42
CA VAL A 129 -26.48 2.81 8.78
C VAL A 129 -27.77 2.54 8.01
N GLY A 130 -28.60 3.56 7.79
CA GLY A 130 -29.81 3.49 6.96
C GLY A 130 -29.53 3.19 5.49
N GLN A 131 -28.46 3.74 4.93
CA GLN A 131 -28.01 3.45 3.56
C GLN A 131 -27.48 2.01 3.43
N LEU A 132 -26.74 1.52 4.43
CA LEU A 132 -26.23 0.15 4.45
C LEU A 132 -27.36 -0.90 4.61
N ALA A 133 -28.41 -0.56 5.37
CA ALA A 133 -29.58 -1.43 5.53
C ALA A 133 -30.46 -1.50 4.26
N ARG A 134 -30.46 -0.46 3.42
CA ARG A 134 -31.23 -0.41 2.16
C ARG A 134 -30.57 -1.19 1.02
N SER A 135 -29.25 -1.36 1.01
CA SER A 135 -28.54 -2.10 -0.03
C SER A 135 -28.66 -3.63 0.10
N ALA A 136 -29.11 -4.15 1.24
CA ALA A 136 -29.24 -5.59 1.50
C ALA A 136 -30.55 -6.23 0.98
N ARG A 137 -31.45 -5.50 0.32
CA ARG A 137 -32.80 -5.99 -0.08
C ARG A 137 -33.15 -5.82 -1.55
N GLN A 138 -32.20 -6.04 -2.46
CA GLN A 138 -32.54 -6.06 -3.89
C GLN A 138 -31.73 -7.08 -4.67
N ASP A 139 -31.93 -8.37 -4.39
CA ASP A 139 -31.67 -9.37 -5.43
C ASP A 139 -32.64 -10.56 -5.34
N LYS A 140 -33.85 -10.33 -5.86
CA LYS A 140 -34.79 -11.39 -6.25
C LYS A 140 -35.44 -10.99 -7.57
N ARG A 141 -34.73 -11.19 -8.68
CA ARG A 141 -35.35 -11.38 -9.98
C ARG A 141 -35.05 -12.79 -10.48
N ARG A 142 -36.10 -13.61 -10.44
CA ARG A 142 -36.20 -14.92 -11.10
C ARG A 142 -35.80 -14.77 -12.57
N ARG A 143 -34.81 -15.55 -12.99
CA ARG A 143 -34.54 -15.83 -14.40
C ARG A 143 -34.83 -17.32 -14.61
N ASP A 144 -35.96 -17.61 -15.25
CA ASP A 144 -36.20 -18.91 -15.87
C ASP A 144 -35.18 -19.12 -16.98
N GLU A 145 -34.26 -20.08 -16.83
CA GLU A 145 -33.49 -20.63 -17.95
C GLU A 145 -33.51 -22.15 -17.94
N LYS A 146 -33.95 -22.69 -19.09
CA LYS A 146 -33.84 -24.07 -19.53
C LYS A 146 -32.44 -24.66 -19.25
N PRO A 147 -32.31 -26.00 -19.12
CA PRO A 147 -31.01 -26.65 -19.01
C PRO A 147 -30.29 -26.59 -20.36
N SER A 148 -29.52 -25.52 -20.57
CA SER A 148 -28.56 -25.45 -21.67
C SER A 148 -27.37 -26.35 -21.33
N LYS A 149 -27.07 -27.27 -22.25
CA LYS A 149 -26.04 -28.29 -22.16
C LYS A 149 -24.70 -27.68 -21.75
N ARG A 150 -24.00 -28.36 -20.83
CA ARG A 150 -22.61 -28.05 -20.45
C ARG A 150 -21.78 -27.83 -21.73
N PRO A 151 -21.12 -26.69 -21.93
CA PRO A 151 -20.04 -26.63 -22.91
C PRO A 151 -18.96 -27.59 -22.41
N SER A 152 -18.68 -28.64 -23.19
CA SER A 152 -17.58 -29.55 -22.90
C SER A 152 -16.31 -28.72 -22.83
N THR A 153 -15.64 -28.73 -21.68
CA THR A 153 -14.26 -28.26 -21.58
C THR A 153 -13.41 -29.22 -22.41
N SER A 154 -13.31 -28.93 -23.72
CA SER A 154 -12.24 -29.44 -24.54
C SER A 154 -10.96 -28.99 -23.86
N ALA A 155 -10.34 -29.93 -23.15
CA ALA A 155 -9.13 -29.71 -22.39
C ALA A 155 -8.10 -29.08 -23.34
N PHE A 156 -7.65 -27.88 -22.98
CA PHE A 156 -6.55 -27.23 -23.66
C PHE A 156 -5.36 -28.19 -23.64
N ASN A 157 -5.07 -28.83 -24.78
CA ASN A 157 -3.95 -29.74 -24.93
C ASN A 157 -2.81 -28.97 -25.62
N PRO A 158 -1.83 -28.44 -24.88
CA PRO A 158 -0.75 -27.61 -25.42
C PRO A 158 0.19 -28.39 -26.35
N PHE A 159 0.08 -29.73 -26.40
CA PHE A 159 0.87 -30.57 -27.29
C PHE A 159 0.20 -30.83 -28.64
N SER A 160 -1.09 -30.47 -28.82
CA SER A 160 -1.77 -30.59 -30.11
C SER A 160 -1.20 -29.65 -31.18
N THR A 161 -0.58 -28.55 -30.77
CA THR A 161 0.07 -27.56 -31.64
C THR A 161 1.58 -27.81 -31.81
N ALA A 162 2.15 -28.78 -31.10
CA ALA A 162 3.58 -29.06 -31.17
C ALA A 162 3.90 -29.91 -32.42
N ALA A 163 4.24 -29.24 -33.53
CA ALA A 163 4.83 -29.89 -34.69
C ALA A 163 6.25 -30.36 -34.36
N LEU A 164 6.51 -31.67 -34.47
CA LEU A 164 7.83 -32.25 -34.26
C LEU A 164 8.82 -31.71 -35.32
N PRO A 165 10.04 -31.31 -34.91
CA PRO A 165 11.06 -30.87 -35.86
C PRO A 165 11.47 -32.03 -36.77
N ARG A 166 11.28 -31.87 -38.08
CA ARG A 166 11.69 -32.83 -39.10
C ARG A 166 13.23 -32.84 -39.14
N SER A 167 13.86 -33.95 -38.75
CA SER A 167 15.32 -34.08 -38.89
C SER A 167 15.68 -34.13 -40.37
N HIS A 168 16.42 -33.14 -40.85
CA HIS A 168 17.04 -33.20 -42.16
C HIS A 168 18.28 -34.10 -42.04
N ARG A 169 18.23 -35.28 -42.65
CA ARG A 169 19.37 -36.20 -42.71
C ARG A 169 20.27 -35.75 -43.86
N THR A 170 21.47 -35.28 -43.53
CA THR A 170 22.60 -35.10 -44.46
C THR A 170 23.15 -36.43 -44.90
#